data_AF-A0A024TTX2-F1
#
_entry.id   AF-A0A024TTX2-F1
#
_cell.length_a   1.000
_cell.length_b   1.000
_cell.length_c   1.000
_cell.angle_alpha   90.00
_cell.angle_beta   90.00
_cell.angle_gamma   90.00
#
_symmetry.space_group_name_H-M   'P 1'
#
loop_
_entity.id
_entity.type
_entity.pdbx_description
1 polymer ?
#
loop_
_entity_poly.entity_id
_entity_poly.type
_entity_poly.pdbx_seq_one_letter_code
_entity_poly.pdbx_strand_id
1 'polypeptide(L)'
;MEQIHVSGRPFANYPYAKYATDIKFQPSHRPAGRFEEQKHYFSGKHKLYGLKIEASASPHGKLVGMSNHEPGSVSDVTMFRLSMTTVSFIKPFRTCGPYWSTKVTLV
;
A
#
# COMPACT_ATOMS: atom_id res chain seq x y z
N MET A 1 -14.75 -21.39 -1.09
CA MET A 1 -14.37 -20.60 0.10
C MET A 1 -13.30 -21.40 0.82
N GLU A 2 -12.02 -21.15 0.54
CA GLU A 2 -10.93 -21.94 1.09
C GLU A 2 -10.73 -21.55 2.57
N GLN A 3 -10.96 -22.52 3.45
CA GLN A 3 -10.91 -22.33 4.90
C GLN A 3 -9.44 -22.21 5.32
N ILE A 4 -9.08 -21.04 5.87
CA ILE A 4 -7.71 -20.72 6.29
C ILE A 4 -7.40 -21.55 7.54
N HIS A 5 -6.46 -22.50 7.40
CA HIS A 5 -5.99 -23.32 8.52
C HIS A 5 -5.30 -22.41 9.56
N VAL A 6 -5.92 -22.26 10.73
CA VAL A 6 -5.43 -21.40 11.83
C VAL A 6 -4.33 -22.17 12.57
N SER A 7 -3.14 -22.26 11.99
CA SER A 7 -1.96 -22.69 12.76
C SER A 7 -1.54 -21.53 13.67
N GLY A 8 -1.76 -21.72 14.97
CA GLY A 8 -1.72 -20.68 15.99
C GLY A 8 -0.39 -19.94 16.11
N ARG A 9 -0.41 -18.65 15.78
CA ARG A 9 0.01 -17.48 16.59
C ARG A 9 0.00 -16.25 15.66
N PRO A 10 -1.09 -15.47 15.60
CA PRO A 10 -1.27 -14.44 14.58
C PRO A 10 -0.24 -13.30 14.62
N PHE A 11 0.39 -12.97 15.75
CA PHE A 11 1.68 -12.28 15.79
C PHE A 11 2.29 -12.63 17.15
N ALA A 12 3.56 -13.02 17.21
CA ALA A 12 4.17 -13.52 18.45
C ALA A 12 4.01 -12.55 19.64
N ASN A 13 4.07 -11.25 19.37
CA ASN A 13 4.02 -10.19 20.40
C ASN A 13 2.67 -9.47 20.49
N TYR A 14 1.74 -9.69 19.55
CA TYR A 14 0.49 -8.94 19.44
C TYR A 14 -0.70 -9.88 19.21
N PRO A 15 -1.27 -10.48 20.27
CA PRO A 15 -2.31 -11.50 20.15
C PRO A 15 -3.62 -10.98 19.53
N TYR A 16 -3.86 -9.66 19.59
CA TYR A 16 -5.06 -9.02 19.04
C TYR A 16 -4.88 -8.45 17.62
N ALA A 17 -3.65 -8.44 17.09
CA ALA A 17 -3.39 -7.91 15.76
C ALA A 17 -3.88 -8.90 14.69
N LYS A 18 -4.80 -8.43 13.83
CA LYS A 18 -5.39 -9.26 12.77
C LYS A 18 -4.61 -9.17 11.46
N TYR A 19 -4.04 -8.01 11.16
CA TYR A 19 -3.29 -7.71 9.94
C TYR A 19 -2.13 -6.78 10.28
N ALA A 20 -1.05 -6.87 9.52
CA ALA A 20 0.00 -5.86 9.50
C ALA A 20 -0.22 -4.98 8.27
N THR A 21 -0.31 -3.66 8.47
CA THR A 21 -0.38 -2.68 7.38
C THR A 21 0.94 -1.94 7.32
N ASP A 22 1.45 -1.75 6.11
CA ASP A 22 2.67 -0.98 5.88
C ASP A 22 2.54 -0.14 4.63
N ILE A 23 3.16 1.04 4.66
CA ILE A 23 3.20 1.96 3.52
C ILE A 23 4.62 1.95 2.99
N LYS A 24 4.77 1.54 1.73
CA LYS A 24 6.05 1.54 1.05
C LYS A 24 6.12 2.67 0.03
N PHE A 25 7.21 3.43 0.10
CA PHE A 25 7.57 4.39 -0.93
C PHE A 25 8.29 3.66 -2.07
N GLN A 26 7.79 3.82 -3.28
CA GLN A 26 8.40 3.33 -4.51
C GLN A 26 8.92 4.51 -5.32
N PRO A 27 10.24 4.62 -5.55
CA PRO A 27 10.79 5.67 -6.39
C PRO A 27 10.27 5.52 -7.82
N SER A 28 9.97 6.65 -8.45
CA SER A 28 9.48 6.71 -9.83
C SER A 28 10.20 7.83 -10.58
N HIS A 29 10.08 7.81 -11.90
CA HIS A 29 10.58 8.89 -12.74
C HIS A 29 9.87 10.19 -12.37
N ARG A 30 10.62 11.29 -12.45
CA ARG A 30 10.06 12.64 -12.26
C ARG A 30 8.99 12.86 -13.33
N PRO A 31 7.73 13.12 -12.95
CA PRO A 31 6.67 13.35 -13.92
C PRO A 31 7.01 14.60 -14.76
N ALA A 32 6.73 14.52 -16.06
CA ALA A 32 6.79 15.69 -16.94
C ALA A 32 5.58 16.58 -16.66
N GLY A 33 5.80 17.88 -16.43
CA GLY A 33 4.70 18.79 -16.06
C GLY A 33 5.19 20.10 -15.46
N ARG A 34 4.31 20.85 -14.81
CA ARG A 34 4.70 22.08 -14.10
C ARG A 34 5.34 21.75 -12.74
N PHE A 35 6.12 22.68 -12.19
CA PHE A 35 6.80 22.47 -10.91
C PHE A 35 5.83 22.11 -9.76
N GLU A 36 4.66 22.73 -9.73
CA GLU A 36 3.62 22.47 -8.72
C GLU A 36 3.09 21.03 -8.77
N GLU A 37 2.88 20.47 -9.96
CA GLU A 37 2.43 19.09 -10.13
C GLU A 37 3.53 18.11 -9.72
N GLN A 38 4.78 18.42 -10.06
CA GLN A 38 5.93 17.59 -9.72
C GLN A 38 6.16 17.55 -8.20
N LYS A 39 5.99 18.68 -7.52
CA LYS A 39 6.13 18.79 -6.06
C LYS A 39 5.20 17.84 -5.31
N HIS A 40 4.03 17.55 -5.87
CA HIS A 40 3.07 16.62 -5.27
C HIS A 40 3.61 15.17 -5.17
N TYR A 41 4.50 14.78 -6.08
CA TYR A 41 5.12 13.44 -6.06
C TYR A 41 6.45 13.41 -5.31
N PHE A 42 6.94 14.55 -4.83
CA PHE A 42 8.21 14.63 -4.13
C PHE A 42 8.04 14.23 -2.67
N SER A 43 8.81 13.22 -2.24
CA SER A 43 8.86 12.82 -0.85
C SER A 43 10.01 13.53 -0.13
N GLY A 44 9.69 14.41 0.83
CA GLY A 44 10.70 15.12 1.62
C GLY A 44 11.62 14.20 2.42
N LYS A 45 11.09 13.06 2.91
CA LYS A 45 11.85 12.06 3.69
C LYS A 45 12.92 11.37 2.85
N HIS A 46 12.57 10.99 1.62
CA HIS A 46 13.45 10.21 0.74
C HIS A 46 14.22 11.07 -0.27
N LYS A 47 13.89 12.37 -0.38
CA LYS A 47 14.44 13.30 -1.38
C LYS A 47 14.29 12.79 -2.83
N LEU A 48 13.28 11.96 -3.08
CA LEU A 48 13.02 11.31 -4.36
C LEU A 48 11.56 11.54 -4.77
N TYR A 49 11.33 11.52 -6.08
CA TYR A 49 9.98 11.44 -6.64
C TYR A 49 9.49 10.01 -6.60
N GLY A 50 8.22 9.82 -6.30
CA GLY A 50 7.67 8.48 -6.23
C GLY A 50 6.23 8.43 -5.77
N LEU A 51 5.77 7.19 -5.65
CA LEU A 51 4.43 6.84 -5.22
C LEU A 51 4.52 6.10 -3.90
N LYS A 52 3.46 6.20 -3.12
CA LYS A 52 3.28 5.44 -1.88
C LYS A 52 2.13 4.48 -2.07
N ILE A 53 2.33 3.26 -1.61
CA ILE A 53 1.30 2.22 -1.65
C ILE A 53 1.20 1.64 -0.26
N GLU A 54 -0.03 1.54 0.24
CA GLU A 54 -0.33 0.78 1.44
C GLU A 54 -0.64 -0.66 1.08
N ALA A 55 0.01 -1.58 1.76
CA ALA A 55 -0.26 -3.01 1.66
C ALA A 55 -0.61 -3.56 3.04
N SER A 56 -1.67 -4.36 3.09
CA SER A 56 -2.05 -5.11 4.28
C SER A 56 -1.73 -6.59 4.08
N ALA A 57 -1.03 -7.18 5.04
CA ALA A 57 -0.63 -8.57 5.05
C ALA A 57 -1.27 -9.30 6.23
N SER A 58 -1.69 -10.53 5.96
CA SER A 58 -2.10 -11.51 6.97
C SER A 58 -0.88 -11.99 7.75
N PRO A 59 -1.06 -12.37 9.03
CA PRO A 59 -0.10 -13.15 9.81
C PRO A 59 0.60 -14.30 9.08
N HIS A 60 -0.10 -14.91 8.12
CA HIS A 60 0.38 -16.04 7.34
C HIS A 60 1.21 -15.63 6.11
N GLY A 61 1.63 -14.36 6.01
CA GLY A 61 2.41 -13.84 4.88
C GLY A 61 1.62 -13.65 3.58
N LYS A 62 0.29 -13.72 3.63
CA LYS A 62 -0.59 -13.51 2.47
C LYS A 62 -0.98 -12.03 2.35
N LEU A 63 -0.95 -11.47 1.14
CA LEU A 63 -1.46 -10.12 0.88
C LEU A 63 -3.00 -10.13 0.99
N VAL A 64 -3.54 -9.27 1.84
CA VAL A 64 -4.99 -9.16 2.12
C VAL A 64 -5.61 -8.00 1.35
N GLY A 65 -4.86 -6.91 1.17
CA GLY A 65 -5.34 -5.75 0.45
C GLY A 65 -4.21 -4.80 0.07
N MET A 66 -4.46 -4.01 -0.97
CA MET A 66 -3.56 -2.98 -1.45
C MET A 66 -4.39 -1.71 -1.74
N SER A 67 -3.90 -0.56 -1.31
CA SER A 67 -4.51 0.73 -1.64
C SER A 67 -4.19 1.15 -3.08
N ASN A 68 -4.88 2.18 -3.55
CA ASN A 68 -4.41 2.91 -4.72
C ASN A 68 -3.05 3.58 -4.44
N HIS A 69 -2.35 3.91 -5.51
CA HIS A 69 -1.11 4.68 -5.43
C HIS A 69 -1.42 6.12 -5.00
N GLU A 70 -0.73 6.56 -3.96
CA GLU A 70 -0.80 7.94 -3.49
C GLU A 70 0.50 8.69 -3.83
N PRO A 71 0.44 10.01 -4.00
CA PRO A 71 1.62 10.83 -4.25
C PRO A 71 2.65 10.79 -3.11
N GLY A 72 3.93 10.85 -3.46
CA GLY A 72 5.04 10.81 -2.50
C GLY A 72 5.05 11.91 -1.43
N SER A 73 4.34 13.02 -1.64
CA SER A 73 4.21 14.10 -0.65
C SER A 73 3.25 13.79 0.49
N VAL A 74 2.34 12.81 0.32
CA VAL A 74 1.33 12.47 1.33
C VAL A 74 2.00 11.84 2.54
N SER A 75 1.58 12.21 3.75
CA SER A 75 2.12 11.64 4.98
C SER A 75 1.59 10.21 5.21
N ASP A 76 2.43 9.36 5.80
CA ASP A 76 2.08 7.95 6.05
C ASP A 76 0.85 7.86 7.00
N VAL A 77 0.77 8.76 7.99
CA VAL A 77 -0.38 8.84 8.92
C VAL A 77 -1.68 9.19 8.20
N THR A 78 -1.63 10.09 7.21
CA THR A 78 -2.80 10.46 6.41
C THR A 78 -3.30 9.26 5.61
N MET A 79 -2.40 8.52 4.97
CA MET A 79 -2.75 7.32 4.20
C MET A 79 -3.38 6.24 5.09
N PHE A 80 -2.76 5.93 6.24
CA PHE A 80 -3.32 4.97 7.19
C PHE A 80 -4.72 5.35 7.69
N ARG A 81 -4.99 6.65 7.87
CA ARG A 81 -6.33 7.11 8.28
C ARG A 81 -7.36 6.93 7.16
N LEU A 82 -6.97 7.21 5.92
CA LEU A 82 -7.84 7.07 4.74
C LEU A 82 -8.19 5.60 4.47
N SER A 83 -7.22 4.70 4.61
CA SER A 83 -7.45 3.27 4.40
C SER A 83 -8.34 2.67 5.48
N MET A 84 -8.12 3.02 6.75
CA MET A 84 -8.90 2.50 7.87
C MET A 84 -10.39 2.87 7.77
N THR A 85 -10.71 4.06 7.23
CA THR A 85 -12.09 4.45 6.89
C THR A 85 -12.63 3.71 5.66
N THR A 86 -11.75 3.35 4.71
CA THR A 86 -12.13 2.70 3.44
C THR A 86 -12.25 1.17 3.54
N VAL A 87 -11.61 0.48 4.50
CA VAL A 87 -11.77 -0.99 4.67
C VAL A 87 -13.22 -1.37 5.00
N SER A 88 -14.02 -0.45 5.56
CA SER A 88 -15.46 -0.61 5.76
C SER A 88 -16.28 -0.56 4.46
N PHE A 89 -15.69 -0.04 3.38
CA PHE A 89 -16.34 0.16 2.09
C PHE A 89 -15.42 -0.43 1.02
N ILE A 90 -15.40 -1.76 0.91
CA ILE A 90 -14.71 -2.49 -0.15
C ILE A 90 -15.09 -1.85 -1.50
N LYS A 91 -14.23 -0.96 -2.01
CA LYS A 91 -14.44 -0.39 -3.33
C LYS A 91 -14.17 -1.50 -4.34
N PRO A 92 -15.07 -1.72 -5.32
CA PRO A 92 -14.79 -2.65 -6.40
C PRO A 92 -13.51 -2.19 -7.10
N PHE A 93 -12.59 -3.13 -7.25
CA PHE A 93 -11.37 -3.08 -8.03
C PHE A 93 -11.60 -2.26 -9.31
N ARG A 94 -11.26 -0.96 -9.28
CA ARG A 94 -11.20 -0.16 -10.51
C ARG A 94 -9.88 -0.51 -11.15
N THR A 95 -9.94 -1.32 -12.20
CA THR A 95 -8.85 -1.58 -13.13
C THR A 95 -8.26 -0.24 -13.58
N CYS A 96 -7.10 0.14 -13.08
CA CYS A 96 -6.22 1.04 -13.82
C CYS A 96 -5.78 0.30 -15.10
N GLY A 97 -5.79 1.01 -16.22
CA GLY A 97 -5.60 0.45 -17.56
C GLY A 97 -4.25 -0.26 -17.78
N PRO A 98 -4.04 -0.81 -18.99
CA PRO A 98 -3.08 -1.87 -19.27
C PRO A 98 -1.66 -1.31 -19.34
N TYR A 99 -1.02 -1.07 -18.21
CA TYR A 99 0.43 -0.92 -18.14
C TYR A 99 0.88 -1.41 -16.77
N TRP A 100 1.92 -2.25 -16.77
CA TRP A 100 2.56 -2.89 -15.60
C TRP A 100 1.91 -4.18 -15.09
N SER A 101 1.87 -5.20 -15.96
CA SER A 101 1.98 -6.58 -15.49
C SER A 101 3.46 -6.87 -15.20
N THR A 102 3.88 -6.71 -13.96
CA THR A 102 5.13 -7.33 -13.48
C THR A 102 4.76 -8.29 -12.38
N LYS A 103 4.77 -9.58 -12.70
CA LYS A 103 4.71 -10.68 -11.74
C LYS A 103 5.80 -10.44 -10.68
N VAL A 104 5.41 -10.07 -9.48
CA VAL A 104 6.29 -10.19 -8.30
C VAL A 104 6.19 -11.65 -7.86
N THR A 105 7.03 -12.50 -8.44
CA THR A 105 7.33 -13.81 -7.88
C THR A 105 8.26 -13.58 -6.69
N LEU A 106 7.75 -13.77 -5.46
CA LEU A 106 8.61 -13.93 -4.30
C LEU A 106 9.39 -15.24 -4.46
N VAL A 107 10.71 -15.14 -4.45
CA VAL A 107 11.63 -16.24 -4.15
C VAL A 107 11.79 -16.31 -2.63
#